data_AF-X1NYG7-F1
#
_entry.id   AF-X1NYG7-F1
#
_cell.length_a   1.000
_cell.length_b   1.000
_cell.length_c   1.000
_cell.angle_alpha   90.00
_cell.angle_beta   90.00
_cell.angle_gamma   90.00
#
_symmetry.space_group_name_H-M   'P 1'
#
loop_
_entity.id
_entity.type
_entity.pdbx_description
1 polymer ?
#
loop_
_entity_poly.entity_id
_entity_poly.type
_entity_poly.pdbx_seq_one_letter_code
_entity_poly.pdbx_strand_id
1 'polypeptide(L)'
;LLQQGSVALVSRITQKDDISFERNWRRRFEKRMRPVADKLYWEIIPGIKDITRQYPVRLPLPVHVELGVLDKVLGIDVIFTLNKGMRLTCQEKFGSPSFTHLKDVTVEYYNDPIRGVPGDWFKLISQLYFFGFASKDYKSFDLWVLLDWPKTVWETIKGNITWERKRNTKNGAMADFMRLFMTSLPKPCILATNLREITL
;
A
#
# COMPACT_ATOMS: atom_id res chain seq x y z
N LEU A 1 23.14 -7.36 34.98
CA LEU A 1 21.91 -8.15 35.20
C LEU A 1 20.59 -7.40 34.90
N LEU A 2 20.60 -6.07 34.62
CA LEU A 2 19.38 -5.30 34.30
C LEU A 2 19.06 -5.12 32.79
N GLN A 3 19.88 -5.66 31.87
CA GLN A 3 19.68 -5.51 30.41
C GLN A 3 18.84 -6.61 29.74
N GLN A 4 18.66 -7.78 30.38
CA GLN A 4 17.92 -8.90 29.77
C GLN A 4 16.39 -8.78 29.93
N GLY A 5 15.92 -8.07 30.96
CA GLY A 5 14.48 -7.88 31.21
C GLY A 5 13.80 -6.95 30.20
N SER A 6 14.49 -5.89 29.75
CA SER A 6 13.94 -4.89 28.83
C SER A 6 13.79 -5.43 27.41
N VAL A 7 14.73 -6.26 26.93
CA VAL A 7 14.67 -6.86 25.58
C VAL A 7 13.53 -7.87 25.47
N ALA A 8 13.31 -8.69 26.50
CA ALA A 8 12.23 -9.68 26.53
C ALA A 8 10.83 -9.03 26.66
N LEU A 9 10.74 -7.87 27.33
CA LEU A 9 9.49 -7.12 27.44
C LEU A 9 9.14 -6.43 26.11
N VAL A 10 10.12 -5.78 25.47
CA VAL A 10 9.96 -5.14 24.15
C VAL A 10 9.59 -6.20 23.11
N SER A 11 10.26 -7.35 23.08
CA SER A 11 9.95 -8.42 22.12
C SER A 11 8.54 -9.00 22.30
N ARG A 12 8.06 -9.14 23.55
CA ARG A 12 6.72 -9.62 23.86
C ARG A 12 5.61 -8.63 23.50
N ILE A 13 5.87 -7.31 23.64
CA ILE A 13 4.91 -6.27 23.25
C ILE A 13 4.79 -6.23 21.73
N THR A 14 5.90 -6.20 20.98
CA THR A 14 5.88 -6.28 19.51
C THR A 14 5.21 -7.55 19.00
N GLN A 15 5.47 -8.72 19.62
CA GLN A 15 4.80 -9.97 19.22
C GLN A 15 3.27 -9.93 19.41
N LYS A 16 2.80 -9.33 20.50
CA LYS A 16 1.36 -9.29 20.80
C LYS A 16 0.61 -8.35 19.85
N ASP A 17 1.23 -7.23 19.50
CA ASP A 17 0.69 -6.28 18.52
C ASP A 17 0.73 -6.85 17.09
N ASP A 18 1.79 -7.58 16.71
CA ASP A 18 1.88 -8.26 15.42
C ASP A 18 0.85 -9.39 15.28
N ILE A 19 0.62 -10.20 16.33
CA ILE A 19 -0.42 -11.24 16.33
C ILE A 19 -1.83 -10.62 16.23
N SER A 20 -2.05 -9.48 16.88
CA SER A 20 -3.32 -8.72 16.79
C SER A 20 -3.54 -8.19 15.38
N PHE A 21 -2.50 -7.63 14.76
CA PHE A 21 -2.51 -7.13 13.39
C PHE A 21 -2.78 -8.24 12.37
N GLU A 22 -2.12 -9.39 12.51
CA GLU A 22 -2.30 -10.54 11.60
C GLU A 22 -3.70 -11.16 11.68
N ARG A 23 -4.37 -11.05 12.85
CA ARG A 23 -5.77 -11.47 13.01
C ARG A 23 -6.78 -10.44 12.50
N ASN A 24 -6.35 -9.21 12.22
CA ASN A 24 -7.20 -8.15 11.70
C ASN A 24 -7.85 -8.60 10.39
N TRP A 25 -9.17 -8.38 10.26
CA TRP A 25 -9.90 -8.74 9.05
C TRP A 25 -9.35 -8.03 7.81
N ARG A 26 -8.80 -6.82 7.96
CA ARG A 26 -8.14 -6.08 6.88
C ARG A 26 -6.89 -6.79 6.37
N ARG A 27 -6.03 -7.28 7.29
CA ARG A 27 -4.82 -8.04 6.93
C ARG A 27 -5.16 -9.36 6.26
N ARG A 28 -6.20 -10.06 6.74
CA ARG A 28 -6.70 -11.29 6.10
C ARG A 28 -7.27 -11.03 4.71
N PHE A 29 -8.03 -9.94 4.54
CA PHE A 29 -8.55 -9.51 3.25
C PHE A 29 -7.41 -9.18 2.29
N GLU A 30 -6.41 -8.43 2.75
CA GLU A 30 -5.25 -8.08 1.96
C GLU A 30 -4.49 -9.32 1.47
N LYS A 31 -4.16 -10.24 2.39
CA LYS A 31 -3.50 -11.51 2.04
C LYS A 31 -4.29 -12.34 1.02
N ARG A 32 -5.63 -12.30 1.08
CA ARG A 32 -6.50 -12.96 0.10
C ARG A 32 -6.42 -12.33 -1.29
N MET A 33 -6.24 -11.01 -1.39
CA MET A 33 -6.20 -10.30 -2.66
C MET A 33 -4.80 -10.30 -3.32
N ARG A 34 -3.72 -10.53 -2.57
CA ARG A 34 -2.34 -10.57 -3.12
C ARG A 34 -2.19 -11.47 -4.35
N PRO A 35 -2.67 -12.73 -4.40
CA PRO A 35 -2.55 -13.55 -5.60
C PRO A 35 -3.33 -13.01 -6.81
N VAL A 36 -4.39 -12.25 -6.57
CA VAL A 36 -5.16 -11.57 -7.63
C VAL A 36 -4.36 -10.38 -8.17
N ALA A 37 -3.76 -9.59 -7.27
CA ALA A 37 -2.87 -8.50 -7.64
C ALA A 37 -1.63 -9.01 -8.40
N ASP A 38 -1.02 -10.11 -7.96
CA ASP A 38 0.13 -10.71 -8.63
C ASP A 38 -0.17 -11.05 -10.09
N LYS A 39 -1.29 -11.73 -10.36
CA LYS A 39 -1.71 -12.04 -11.73
C LYS A 39 -1.82 -10.77 -12.57
N LEU A 40 -2.44 -9.74 -12.03
CA LEU A 40 -2.57 -8.45 -12.70
C LEU A 40 -1.21 -7.78 -12.95
N TYR A 41 -0.28 -7.84 -11.99
CA TYR A 41 1.07 -7.29 -12.18
C TYR A 41 1.85 -8.01 -13.27
N TRP A 42 1.75 -9.34 -13.35
CA TRP A 42 2.34 -10.13 -14.42
C TRP A 42 1.80 -9.74 -15.80
N GLU A 43 0.56 -9.28 -15.89
CA GLU A 43 -0.05 -8.80 -17.14
C GLU A 43 0.42 -7.39 -17.52
N ILE A 44 0.54 -6.47 -16.55
CA ILE A 44 0.75 -5.04 -16.82
C ILE A 44 2.20 -4.56 -16.71
N ILE A 45 3.04 -5.25 -15.94
CA ILE A 45 4.44 -4.87 -15.72
C ILE A 45 5.33 -5.82 -16.54
N PRO A 46 5.93 -5.34 -17.64
CA PRO A 46 6.70 -6.20 -18.51
C PRO A 46 7.99 -6.69 -17.82
N GLY A 47 8.26 -7.98 -17.99
CA GLY A 47 9.53 -8.56 -17.58
C GLY A 47 9.72 -8.69 -16.08
N ILE A 48 8.65 -8.75 -15.28
CA ILE A 48 8.76 -9.27 -13.90
C ILE A 48 9.43 -10.65 -13.96
N LYS A 49 10.30 -10.92 -12.99
CA LYS A 49 10.90 -12.22 -12.71
C LYS A 49 10.46 -12.73 -11.34
N ASP A 50 10.32 -11.84 -10.37
CA ASP A 50 9.88 -12.17 -9.02
C ASP A 50 9.07 -11.03 -8.39
N ILE A 51 8.14 -11.40 -7.52
CA ILE A 51 7.31 -10.47 -6.74
C ILE A 51 7.52 -10.78 -5.26
N THR A 52 8.23 -9.90 -4.57
CA THR A 52 8.66 -10.13 -3.20
C THR A 52 7.89 -9.24 -2.24
N ARG A 53 7.19 -9.85 -1.25
CA ARG A 53 6.53 -9.14 -0.12
C ARG A 53 7.22 -9.35 1.24
N GLN A 54 8.41 -9.95 1.23
CA GLN A 54 9.23 -10.23 2.42
C GLN A 54 10.69 -9.94 2.07
N TYR A 55 11.41 -9.20 2.91
CA TYR A 55 12.83 -8.95 2.62
C TYR A 55 13.72 -9.83 3.51
N PRO A 56 14.72 -10.53 2.94
CA PRO A 56 15.69 -11.24 3.74
C PRO A 56 16.58 -10.24 4.49
N VAL A 57 16.53 -10.25 5.82
CA VAL A 57 17.47 -9.49 6.64
C VAL A 57 18.68 -10.36 6.86
N ARG A 58 19.88 -9.88 6.48
CA ARG A 58 21.15 -10.57 6.78
C ARG A 58 21.46 -10.42 8.27
N LEU A 59 20.87 -11.30 9.07
CA LEU A 59 21.29 -11.59 10.44
C LEU A 59 22.13 -12.90 10.44
N PRO A 60 22.87 -13.22 11.52
CA PRO A 60 23.65 -14.47 11.64
C PRO A 60 22.83 -15.75 11.44
N LEU A 61 21.49 -15.63 11.49
CA LEU A 61 20.52 -16.65 11.13
C LEU A 61 19.64 -16.10 10.00
N PRO A 62 19.26 -16.92 8.99
CA PRO A 62 18.36 -16.49 7.92
C PRO A 62 16.94 -16.28 8.47
N VAL A 63 16.68 -15.06 8.97
CA VAL A 63 15.36 -14.62 9.40
C VAL A 63 14.70 -13.88 8.23
N HIS A 64 13.56 -14.39 7.79
CA HIS A 64 12.70 -13.68 6.83
C HIS A 64 11.81 -12.75 7.64
N VAL A 65 11.93 -11.44 7.40
CA VAL A 65 11.04 -10.46 7.99
C VAL A 65 10.08 -10.04 6.88
N GLU A 66 8.77 -10.04 7.16
CA GLU A 66 7.81 -9.43 6.24
C GLU A 66 8.23 -7.97 5.97
N LEU A 67 7.84 -7.42 4.82
CA LEU A 67 8.14 -6.02 4.51
C LEU A 67 7.53 -5.02 5.50
N GLY A 68 6.87 -5.44 6.59
CA GLY A 68 6.23 -4.58 7.58
C GLY A 68 7.09 -3.44 8.14
N VAL A 69 8.43 -3.59 8.20
CA VAL A 69 9.31 -2.44 8.53
C VAL A 69 9.43 -1.46 7.36
N LEU A 70 9.58 -1.97 6.13
CA LEU A 70 9.65 -1.15 4.93
C LEU A 70 8.30 -0.50 4.60
N ASP A 71 7.18 -1.19 4.77
CA ASP A 71 5.84 -0.59 4.71
C ASP A 71 5.70 0.51 5.78
N LYS A 72 5.96 0.18 7.04
CA LYS A 72 5.80 1.14 8.16
C LYS A 72 6.66 2.39 8.00
N VAL A 73 7.88 2.28 7.47
CA VAL A 73 8.84 3.39 7.42
C VAL A 73 8.87 4.08 6.04
N LEU A 74 8.70 3.33 4.95
CA LEU A 74 8.95 3.78 3.58
C LEU A 74 7.73 3.66 2.67
N GLY A 75 6.62 3.08 3.13
CA GLY A 75 5.45 2.80 2.30
C GLY A 75 5.83 1.90 1.12
N ILE A 76 6.43 0.75 1.41
CA ILE A 76 6.74 -0.29 0.42
C ILE A 76 6.13 -1.62 0.86
N ASP A 77 5.07 -2.04 0.18
CA ASP A 77 4.40 -3.32 0.38
C ASP A 77 4.98 -4.45 -0.48
N VAL A 78 5.52 -4.11 -1.65
CA VAL A 78 6.01 -5.09 -2.62
C VAL A 78 7.20 -4.58 -3.42
N ILE A 79 8.12 -5.49 -3.74
CA ILE A 79 9.27 -5.26 -4.60
C ILE A 79 9.15 -6.19 -5.81
N PHE A 80 9.09 -5.61 -7.00
CA PHE A 80 9.18 -6.35 -8.26
C PHE A 80 10.64 -6.44 -8.67
N THR A 81 11.16 -7.66 -8.86
CA THR A 81 12.45 -7.87 -9.53
C THR A 81 12.17 -8.14 -10.99
N LEU A 82 12.71 -7.32 -11.87
CA LEU A 82 12.57 -7.44 -13.32
C LEU A 82 13.72 -8.23 -13.94
N ASN A 83 13.59 -8.52 -15.22
CA ASN A 83 14.67 -9.02 -16.07
C ASN A 83 15.91 -8.12 -15.93
N LYS A 84 17.09 -8.75 -15.92
CA LYS A 84 18.39 -8.08 -15.71
C LYS A 84 18.60 -7.48 -14.31
N GLY A 85 17.75 -7.83 -13.33
CA GLY A 85 17.96 -7.48 -11.92
C GLY A 85 17.51 -6.08 -11.52
N MET A 86 16.85 -5.35 -12.43
CA MET A 86 16.21 -4.06 -12.10
C MET A 86 15.10 -4.27 -11.06
N ARG A 87 14.83 -3.25 -10.24
CA ARG A 87 13.81 -3.33 -9.19
C ARG A 87 12.83 -2.15 -9.24
N LEU A 88 11.57 -2.46 -8.99
CA LEU A 88 10.51 -1.48 -8.77
C LEU A 88 9.88 -1.73 -7.40
N THR A 89 9.59 -0.67 -6.67
CA THR A 89 8.90 -0.70 -5.37
C THR A 89 7.47 -0.22 -5.54
N CYS A 90 6.53 -0.83 -4.84
CA CYS A 90 5.12 -0.47 -4.91
C CYS A 90 4.46 -0.51 -3.53
N GLN A 91 3.56 0.44 -3.29
CA GLN A 91 2.59 0.38 -2.19
C GLN A 91 1.26 -0.16 -2.72
N GLU A 92 0.63 -1.04 -1.97
CA GLU A 92 -0.60 -1.72 -2.35
C GLU A 92 -1.75 -1.28 -1.45
N LYS A 93 -2.85 -0.84 -2.05
CA LYS A 93 -4.08 -0.58 -1.30
C LYS A 93 -5.28 -1.26 -1.93
N PHE A 94 -5.78 -2.26 -1.21
CA PHE A 94 -6.94 -3.03 -1.62
C PHE A 94 -8.19 -2.50 -0.90
N GLY A 95 -9.14 -1.98 -1.67
CA GLY A 95 -10.46 -1.57 -1.23
C GLY A 95 -11.44 -2.75 -1.21
N SER A 96 -12.30 -2.79 -0.19
CA SER A 96 -13.40 -3.78 -0.13
C SER A 96 -14.44 -3.52 -1.23
N PRO A 97 -15.12 -4.55 -1.74
CA PRO A 97 -16.18 -4.42 -2.75
C PRO A 97 -17.32 -3.48 -2.33
N SER A 98 -17.54 -3.33 -1.02
CA SER A 98 -18.55 -2.41 -0.47
C SER A 98 -18.25 -0.94 -0.76
N PHE A 99 -17.00 -0.60 -1.09
CA PHE A 99 -16.55 0.78 -1.31
C PHE A 99 -16.29 1.13 -2.78
N THR A 100 -16.50 0.20 -3.71
CA THR A 100 -16.27 0.43 -5.16
C THR A 100 -17.03 1.65 -5.70
N HIS A 101 -18.19 1.97 -5.12
CA HIS A 101 -18.99 3.13 -5.49
C HIS A 101 -18.30 4.48 -5.23
N LEU A 102 -17.28 4.53 -4.36
CA LEU A 102 -16.52 5.76 -4.08
C LEU A 102 -15.61 6.16 -5.24
N LYS A 103 -15.11 5.17 -6.01
CA LYS A 103 -14.22 5.37 -7.17
C LYS A 103 -13.04 6.31 -6.88
N ASP A 104 -12.51 6.25 -5.66
CA ASP A 104 -11.45 7.13 -5.19
C ASP A 104 -10.13 6.38 -4.95
N VAL A 105 -9.03 7.11 -5.09
CA VAL A 105 -7.73 6.74 -4.56
C VAL A 105 -7.58 7.47 -3.22
N THR A 106 -7.15 6.73 -2.20
CA THR A 106 -6.86 7.32 -0.88
C THR A 106 -5.44 7.01 -0.45
N VAL A 107 -4.74 8.02 0.04
CA VAL A 107 -3.42 7.90 0.66
C VAL A 107 -3.58 8.35 2.10
N GLU A 108 -3.06 7.59 3.06
CA GLU A 108 -3.20 7.94 4.46
C GLU A 108 -2.40 9.21 4.79
N TYR A 109 -3.06 10.22 5.34
CA TYR A 109 -2.43 11.50 5.66
C TYR A 109 -1.80 11.44 7.05
N TYR A 110 -2.60 11.21 8.10
CA TYR A 110 -2.14 10.86 9.43
C TYR A 110 -2.80 9.56 9.90
N ASN A 111 -1.99 8.67 10.48
CA ASN A 111 -2.45 7.46 11.17
C ASN A 111 -3.26 7.80 12.43
N ASP A 112 -2.75 8.76 13.19
CA ASP A 112 -3.36 9.32 14.39
C ASP A 112 -3.25 10.85 14.31
N PRO A 113 -4.26 11.55 13.77
CA PRO A 113 -4.28 13.00 13.64
C PRO A 113 -4.27 13.72 14.98
N ILE A 114 -4.70 13.08 16.08
CA ILE A 114 -4.69 13.71 17.41
C ILE A 114 -3.25 13.74 17.94
N ARG A 115 -2.50 12.66 17.73
CA ARG A 115 -1.08 12.57 18.12
C ARG A 115 -0.10 13.05 17.05
N GLY A 116 -0.59 13.43 15.87
CA GLY A 116 0.23 13.87 14.75
C GLY A 116 1.10 12.77 14.15
N VAL A 117 0.68 11.49 14.24
CA VAL A 117 1.47 10.37 13.69
C VAL A 117 1.34 10.35 12.17
N PRO A 118 2.43 10.58 11.41
CA PRO A 118 2.37 10.69 9.95
C PRO A 118 1.90 9.38 9.31
N GLY A 119 1.08 9.51 8.28
CA GLY A 119 0.66 8.44 7.38
C GLY A 119 1.57 8.35 6.15
N ASP A 120 1.16 7.49 5.22
CA ASP A 120 1.86 7.22 3.96
C ASP A 120 2.14 8.48 3.14
N TRP A 121 1.27 9.49 3.20
CA TRP A 121 1.43 10.75 2.49
C TRP A 121 2.79 11.42 2.69
N PHE A 122 3.38 11.26 3.88
CA PHE A 122 4.63 11.91 4.25
C PHE A 122 5.87 11.03 4.12
N LYS A 123 5.70 9.71 4.03
CA LYS A 123 6.81 8.74 4.12
C LYS A 123 6.94 7.83 2.90
N LEU A 124 5.93 7.80 2.04
CA LEU A 124 5.85 6.87 0.92
C LEU A 124 6.87 7.24 -0.16
N ILE A 125 7.85 6.36 -0.35
CA ILE A 125 8.91 6.49 -1.35
C ILE A 125 8.83 5.42 -2.44
N SER A 126 7.73 4.64 -2.49
CA SER A 126 7.55 3.67 -3.55
C SER A 126 7.50 4.35 -4.92
N GLN A 127 8.00 3.66 -5.93
CA GLN A 127 7.96 4.15 -7.32
C GLN A 127 6.55 3.99 -7.92
N LEU A 128 5.81 2.99 -7.44
CA LEU A 128 4.48 2.65 -7.90
C LEU A 128 3.48 2.74 -6.75
N TYR A 129 2.23 3.06 -7.07
CA TYR A 129 1.13 3.00 -6.10
C TYR A 129 -0.05 2.28 -6.75
N PHE A 130 -0.35 1.09 -6.27
CA PHE A 130 -1.51 0.33 -6.71
C PHE A 130 -2.70 0.60 -5.79
N PHE A 131 -3.83 0.97 -6.40
CA PHE A 131 -5.09 1.06 -5.69
C PHE A 131 -6.18 0.32 -6.45
N GLY A 132 -6.90 -0.57 -5.80
CA GLY A 132 -7.96 -1.33 -6.45
C GLY A 132 -9.07 -1.78 -5.50
N PHE A 133 -10.31 -1.75 -5.98
CA PHE A 133 -11.48 -2.30 -5.31
C PHE A 133 -11.73 -3.73 -5.77
N ALA A 134 -11.72 -4.67 -4.83
CA ALA A 134 -11.96 -6.07 -5.11
C ALA A 134 -13.37 -6.31 -5.65
N SER A 135 -13.53 -7.34 -6.49
CA SER A 135 -14.83 -7.87 -6.88
C SER A 135 -15.55 -8.54 -5.70
N LYS A 136 -16.88 -8.65 -5.75
CA LYS A 136 -17.68 -9.29 -4.69
C LYS A 136 -17.26 -10.73 -4.37
N ASP A 137 -16.75 -11.46 -5.36
CA ASP A 137 -16.26 -12.83 -5.20
C ASP A 137 -14.76 -12.91 -4.83
N TYR A 138 -14.08 -11.77 -4.76
CA TYR A 138 -12.66 -11.60 -4.44
C TYR A 138 -11.74 -12.33 -5.42
N LYS A 139 -12.14 -12.45 -6.69
CA LYS A 139 -11.35 -13.09 -7.75
C LYS A 139 -10.72 -12.11 -8.73
N SER A 140 -11.14 -10.85 -8.71
CA SER A 140 -10.62 -9.78 -9.55
C SER A 140 -10.69 -8.43 -8.83
N PHE A 141 -10.26 -7.37 -9.51
CA PHE A 141 -10.54 -6.00 -9.12
C PHE A 141 -11.57 -5.41 -10.10
N ASP A 142 -12.73 -5.01 -9.59
CA ASP A 142 -13.78 -4.37 -10.41
C ASP A 142 -13.32 -2.99 -10.90
N LEU A 143 -12.47 -2.32 -10.11
CA LEU A 143 -11.93 -1.01 -10.41
C LEU A 143 -10.51 -0.90 -9.85
N TRP A 144 -9.52 -0.53 -10.67
CA TRP A 144 -8.15 -0.38 -10.20
C TRP A 144 -7.35 0.60 -11.05
N VAL A 145 -6.28 1.12 -10.45
CA VAL A 145 -5.29 1.97 -11.10
C VAL A 145 -3.90 1.65 -10.55
N LEU A 146 -2.92 1.60 -11.43
CA LEU A 146 -1.50 1.59 -11.11
C LEU A 146 -0.92 2.97 -11.46
N LEU A 147 -0.43 3.67 -10.44
CA LEU A 147 0.13 5.01 -10.60
C LEU A 147 1.64 5.00 -10.70
N ASP A 148 2.16 5.90 -11.52
CA ASP A 148 3.52 6.42 -11.44
C ASP A 148 3.56 7.40 -10.25
N TRP A 149 4.03 6.93 -9.11
CA TRP A 149 3.97 7.72 -7.88
C TRP A 149 4.86 8.97 -7.94
N PRO A 150 6.12 8.92 -8.42
CA PRO A 150 6.93 10.12 -8.62
C PRO A 150 6.23 11.19 -9.47
N LYS A 151 5.58 10.81 -10.58
CA LYS A 151 4.81 11.78 -11.37
C LYS A 151 3.60 12.32 -10.62
N THR A 152 2.89 11.46 -9.89
CA THR A 152 1.77 11.88 -9.02
C THR A 152 2.21 12.94 -8.02
N VAL A 153 3.40 12.79 -7.41
CA VAL A 153 3.98 13.77 -6.49
C VAL A 153 4.27 15.09 -7.22
N TRP A 154 4.91 15.04 -8.40
CA TRP A 154 5.21 16.25 -9.17
C TRP A 154 3.95 17.00 -9.60
N GLU A 155 2.93 16.30 -10.09
CA GLU A 155 1.66 16.91 -10.51
C GLU A 155 0.87 17.45 -9.32
N THR A 156 1.00 16.83 -8.14
CA THR A 156 0.46 17.37 -6.88
C THR A 156 1.15 18.69 -6.52
N ILE A 157 2.48 18.75 -6.57
CA ILE A 157 3.25 19.97 -6.25
C ILE A 157 2.95 21.11 -7.24
N LYS A 158 2.72 20.79 -8.52
CA LYS A 158 2.32 21.76 -9.55
C LYS A 158 0.89 22.30 -9.36
N GLY A 159 0.09 21.70 -8.49
CA GLY A 159 -1.32 22.07 -8.29
C GLY A 159 -2.27 21.46 -9.33
N ASN A 160 -1.83 20.49 -10.12
CA ASN A 160 -2.66 19.82 -11.13
C ASN A 160 -3.52 18.70 -10.54
N ILE A 161 -3.25 18.30 -9.30
CA ILE A 161 -4.07 17.33 -8.55
C ILE A 161 -4.63 18.01 -7.31
N THR A 162 -5.96 18.10 -7.25
CA THR A 162 -6.68 18.56 -6.06
C THR A 162 -7.01 17.38 -5.17
N TRP A 163 -6.35 17.33 -4.01
CA TRP A 163 -6.60 16.31 -3.00
C TRP A 163 -7.57 16.82 -1.93
N GLU A 164 -8.55 15.99 -1.56
CA GLU A 164 -9.47 16.25 -0.47
C GLU A 164 -9.07 15.50 0.79
N ARG A 165 -8.89 16.21 1.91
CA ARG A 165 -8.69 15.56 3.20
C ARG A 165 -10.01 14.98 3.73
N LYS A 166 -10.06 13.68 3.99
CA LYS A 166 -11.20 12.96 4.58
C LYS A 166 -10.80 12.29 5.88
N ARG A 167 -11.47 12.67 6.96
CA ARG A 167 -11.28 12.03 8.27
C ARG A 167 -12.10 10.75 8.35
N ASN A 168 -11.48 9.65 8.75
CA ASN A 168 -12.23 8.49 9.17
C ASN A 168 -12.66 8.71 10.62
N THR A 169 -13.96 8.73 10.86
CA THR A 169 -14.55 8.86 12.21
C THR A 169 -15.21 7.56 12.66
N LYS A 170 -15.19 6.51 11.83
CA LYS A 170 -15.86 5.23 12.11
C LYS A 170 -14.93 4.25 12.81
N ASN A 171 -15.50 3.46 13.72
CA ASN A 171 -14.87 2.29 14.36
C ASN A 171 -13.59 2.60 15.16
N GLY A 172 -13.47 3.81 15.74
CA GLY A 172 -12.28 4.22 16.48
C GLY A 172 -11.00 4.32 15.65
N ALA A 173 -11.10 4.15 14.32
CA ALA A 173 -9.98 4.40 13.41
C ALA A 173 -9.80 5.91 13.34
N MET A 174 -8.68 6.40 13.87
CA MET A 174 -8.43 7.84 13.99
C MET A 174 -7.87 8.45 12.71
N ALA A 175 -7.45 7.63 11.74
CA ALA A 175 -6.74 8.07 10.56
C ALA A 175 -7.55 9.04 9.67
N ASP A 176 -6.84 9.92 8.98
CA ASP A 176 -7.38 10.68 7.86
C ASP A 176 -6.61 10.40 6.58
N PHE A 177 -7.23 10.74 5.46
CA PHE A 177 -6.78 10.35 4.14
C PHE A 177 -6.80 11.57 3.21
N MET A 178 -5.81 11.68 2.35
CA MET A 178 -5.91 12.47 1.14
C MET A 178 -6.63 11.64 0.08
N ARG A 179 -7.71 12.18 -0.46
CA ARG A 179 -8.58 11.52 -1.42
C ARG A 179 -8.58 12.24 -2.76
N LEU A 180 -8.61 11.47 -3.84
CA LEU A 180 -8.78 11.93 -5.21
C LEU A 180 -9.69 10.96 -5.95
N PHE A 181 -10.60 11.44 -6.80
CA PHE A 181 -11.36 10.54 -7.67
C PHE A 181 -10.48 9.99 -8.78
N MET A 182 -10.61 8.69 -9.05
CA MET A 182 -9.82 8.01 -10.07
C MET A 182 -9.97 8.63 -11.47
N THR A 183 -11.16 9.16 -11.79
CA THR A 183 -11.45 9.84 -13.07
C THR A 183 -10.80 11.21 -13.19
N SER A 184 -10.33 11.79 -12.08
CA SER A 184 -9.65 13.09 -12.03
C SER A 184 -8.12 12.94 -12.02
N LEU A 185 -7.59 11.72 -12.12
CA LEU A 185 -6.15 11.48 -12.21
C LEU A 185 -5.61 12.01 -13.56
N PRO A 186 -4.55 12.83 -13.54
CA PRO A 186 -3.87 13.21 -14.78
C PRO A 186 -3.33 11.98 -15.51
N LYS A 187 -3.54 11.91 -16.83
CA LYS A 187 -3.07 10.79 -17.66
C LYS A 187 -1.58 10.45 -17.46
N PRO A 188 -0.65 11.42 -17.34
CA PRO A 188 0.77 11.10 -17.15
C PRO A 188 1.07 10.32 -15.86
N CYS A 189 0.19 10.41 -14.86
CA CYS A 189 0.34 9.72 -13.58
C CYS A 189 -0.15 8.27 -13.62
N ILE A 190 -0.86 7.86 -14.68
CA ILE A 190 -1.46 6.52 -14.79
C ILE A 190 -0.55 5.65 -15.67
N LEU A 191 -0.09 4.53 -15.12
CA LEU A 191 0.66 3.53 -15.88
C LEU A 191 -0.25 2.48 -16.49
N ALA A 192 -1.28 2.06 -15.74
CA ALA A 192 -2.29 1.11 -16.20
C ALA A 192 -3.57 1.26 -15.39
N THR A 193 -4.71 0.95 -15.99
CA THR A 193 -6.02 0.97 -15.31
C THR A 193 -7.07 0.19 -16.10
N ASN A 194 -8.15 -0.25 -15.42
CA ASN A 194 -9.38 -0.71 -16.08
C ASN A 194 -10.49 0.36 -16.13
N LEU A 195 -10.17 1.62 -15.82
CA LEU A 195 -11.10 2.76 -15.93
C LEU A 195 -11.48 2.99 -17.39
N ARG A 196 -12.72 2.66 -17.74
CA ARG A 196 -13.24 2.82 -19.11
C ARG A 196 -13.27 4.28 -19.60
N GLU A 197 -13.31 5.24 -18.68
CA GLU A 197 -13.41 6.67 -18.97
C GLU A 197 -12.05 7.31 -19.28
N ILE A 198 -10.95 6.57 -19.12
CA ILE A 198 -9.59 7.06 -19.37
C ILE A 198 -9.04 6.35 -20.61
N THR A 199 -9.16 6.98 -21.78
CA THR A 199 -8.42 6.53 -22.96
C THR A 199 -6.95 6.94 -22.76
N LEU A 200 -6.09 5.95 -22.49
CA LEU A 200 -4.63 6.13 -22.37
C LEU A 200 -4.03 6.52 -23.72
#